data_AF-A0A8S9RP90-F1
#
_entry.id   AF-A0A8S9RP90-F1
#
_cell.length_a   1.000
_cell.length_b   1.000
_cell.length_c   1.000
_cell.angle_alpha   90.00
_cell.angle_beta   90.00
_cell.angle_gamma   90.00
#
_symmetry.space_group_name_H-M   'P 1'
#
loop_
_entity.id
_entity.type
_entity.pdbx_description
1 polymer ?
#
loop_
_entity_poly.entity_id
_entity_poly.type
_entity_poly.pdbx_seq_one_letter_code
_entity_poly.pdbx_strand_id
1 'polypeptide(L)'
;MVKFLKQNKAVILLQGRYAGKKAVIIRSFDDGNRERPYGHCLVAGLKKYPSKVIRKDSAKKTAKKSRVKCFIKDLKFVGIPLKYSDGSPTGF
;
A
#
# COMPACT_ATOMS: atom_id res chain seq x y z
N MET A 1 13.24 -12.92 17.77
CA MET A 1 13.17 -12.22 16.46
C MET A 1 11.78 -11.60 16.31
N VAL A 2 11.65 -10.28 16.19
CA VAL A 2 10.34 -9.60 16.18
C VAL A 2 9.71 -9.71 14.78
N LYS A 3 8.47 -10.20 14.68
CA LYS A 3 7.70 -10.20 13.42
C LYS A 3 7.41 -8.76 12.98
N PHE A 4 8.03 -8.34 11.87
CA PHE A 4 7.88 -6.98 11.32
C PHE A 4 6.62 -6.80 10.46
N LEU A 5 6.11 -7.89 9.88
CA LEU A 5 4.99 -7.90 8.96
C LEU A 5 3.68 -8.03 9.74
N LYS A 6 3.32 -6.95 10.43
CA LYS A 6 2.06 -6.83 11.16
C LYS A 6 1.07 -5.99 10.36
N GLN A 7 -0.21 -6.14 10.68
CA GLN A 7 -1.27 -5.27 10.20
C GLN A 7 -0.94 -3.79 10.47
N ASN A 8 -1.40 -2.91 9.57
CA ASN A 8 -1.18 -1.46 9.59
C ASN A 8 0.27 -1.02 9.39
N LYS A 9 1.15 -1.90 8.90
CA LYS A 9 2.50 -1.51 8.48
C LYS A 9 2.51 -1.09 7.02
N ALA A 10 3.22 0.00 6.74
CA ALA A 10 3.46 0.48 5.39
C ALA A 10 4.56 -0.37 4.73
N VAL A 11 4.34 -0.69 3.46
CA VAL A 11 5.22 -1.52 2.64
C VAL A 11 5.28 -0.98 1.22
N ILE A 12 6.34 -1.31 0.50
CA ILE A 12 6.47 -1.02 -0.94
C ILE A 12 6.38 -2.32 -1.70
N LEU A 13 5.66 -2.28 -2.83
CA LEU A 13 5.59 -3.40 -3.75
C LEU A 13 6.82 -3.43 -4.63
N LEU A 14 7.53 -4.56 -4.65
CA LEU A 14 8.70 -4.71 -5.52
C LEU A 14 8.38 -5.23 -6.91
N GLN A 15 7.32 -6.03 -7.04
CA GLN A 15 7.07 -6.82 -8.24
C GLN A 15 5.62 -6.69 -8.73
N GLY A 16 5.43 -6.96 -10.01
CA GLY A 16 4.13 -6.92 -10.69
C GLY A 16 3.67 -5.51 -11.09
N ARG A 17 2.41 -5.40 -11.53
CA ARG A 17 1.83 -4.16 -12.11
C ARG A 17 1.91 -2.92 -11.21
N TYR A 18 2.01 -3.12 -9.90
CA TYR A 18 2.04 -2.04 -8.91
C TYR A 18 3.41 -1.89 -8.25
N ALA A 19 4.48 -2.38 -8.88
CA ALA A 19 5.84 -2.17 -8.41
C ALA A 19 6.15 -0.67 -8.19
N GLY A 20 6.88 -0.35 -7.12
CA GLY A 20 7.20 1.01 -6.69
C GLY A 20 6.03 1.77 -6.03
N LYS A 21 4.86 1.14 -5.85
CA LYS A 21 3.74 1.76 -5.12
C LYS A 21 3.80 1.45 -3.63
N LYS A 22 3.48 2.46 -2.83
CA LYS A 22 3.28 2.35 -1.38
C LYS A 22 1.93 1.68 -1.13
N ALA A 23 1.92 0.77 -0.16
CA ALA A 23 0.77 0.03 0.30
C ALA A 23 0.82 -0.15 1.83
N VAL A 24 -0.30 -0.54 2.41
CA VAL A 24 -0.46 -0.86 3.83
C VAL A 24 -0.97 -2.29 3.94
N ILE A 25 -0.41 -3.06 4.87
CA ILE A 25 -0.88 -4.41 5.18
C ILE A 25 -2.21 -4.30 5.92
N ILE A 26 -3.29 -4.81 5.33
CA ILE A 26 -4.60 -4.89 5.99
C ILE A 26 -4.67 -6.16 6.84
N ARG A 27 -4.17 -7.27 6.30
CA ARG A 27 -4.22 -8.56 6.99
C ARG A 27 -3.00 -9.40 6.61
N SER A 28 -2.37 -9.98 7.61
CA SER A 28 -1.24 -10.90 7.46
C SER A 28 -1.68 -12.33 7.74
N PHE A 29 -1.33 -13.25 6.87
CA PHE A 29 -1.54 -14.69 7.03
C PHE A 29 -0.18 -15.38 7.06
N ASP A 30 0.34 -15.64 8.26
CA ASP A 30 1.66 -16.24 8.44
C ASP A 30 1.65 -17.74 8.13
N ASP A 31 0.66 -18.48 8.63
CA ASP A 31 0.54 -19.94 8.51
C ASP A 31 -0.11 -20.41 7.20
N GLY A 32 -0.40 -19.47 6.29
CA GLY A 32 -1.10 -19.76 5.04
C GLY A 32 -2.60 -20.01 5.22
N ASN A 33 -3.30 -20.18 4.10
CA ASN A 33 -4.70 -20.56 4.05
C ASN A 33 -4.84 -21.88 3.26
N ARG A 34 -6.00 -22.53 3.33
CA ARG A 34 -6.27 -23.81 2.64
C ARG A 34 -6.03 -23.76 1.13
N GLU A 35 -6.24 -22.59 0.51
CA GLU A 35 -5.97 -22.35 -0.91
C GLU A 35 -4.50 -22.01 -1.22
N ARG A 36 -3.78 -21.47 -0.23
CA ARG A 36 -2.41 -20.94 -0.39
C ARG A 36 -1.59 -21.30 0.85
N PRO A 37 -0.81 -22.40 0.83
CA PRO A 37 -0.06 -22.89 1.99
C PRO A 37 1.18 -22.04 2.32
N TYR A 38 1.41 -20.95 1.59
CA TYR A 38 2.50 -20.02 1.84
C TYR A 38 2.01 -18.76 2.55
N GLY A 39 2.88 -18.17 3.36
CA GLY A 39 2.60 -16.90 4.01
C GLY A 39 2.34 -15.79 2.98
N HIS A 40 1.22 -15.09 3.17
CA HIS A 40 0.78 -14.01 2.29
C HIS A 40 0.15 -12.87 3.09
N CYS A 41 0.06 -11.70 2.45
CA CYS A 41 -0.58 -10.52 3.01
C CYS A 41 -1.57 -9.95 2.01
N LEU A 42 -2.71 -9.51 2.55
CA LEU A 42 -3.62 -8.63 1.87
C LEU A 42 -3.12 -7.20 2.06
N VAL A 43 -2.86 -6.50 0.95
CA VAL A 43 -2.40 -5.11 0.97
C VAL A 43 -3.38 -4.20 0.24
N ALA A 44 -3.53 -2.98 0.75
CA ALA A 44 -4.15 -1.89 0.03
C ALA A 44 -3.12 -0.80 -0.27
N GLY A 45 -3.06 -0.34 -1.51
CA GLY A 45 -2.09 0.66 -1.93
C GLY A 45 -2.62 1.67 -2.92
N LEU A 46 -1.76 2.63 -3.25
CA LEU A 46 -2.08 3.74 -4.14
C LEU A 46 -1.64 3.41 -5.57
N LYS A 47 -2.60 3.22 -6.48
CA LYS A 47 -2.34 3.02 -7.91
C LYS A 47 -1.88 4.33 -8.56
N LYS A 48 -2.62 5.41 -8.30
CA LYS A 48 -2.29 6.75 -8.79
C LYS A 48 -2.10 7.67 -7.59
N TYR A 49 -0.90 8.24 -7.49
CA TYR A 49 -0.61 9.28 -6.50
C TYR A 49 -1.27 10.59 -6.93
N PRO A 50 -1.69 11.41 -5.96
CA PRO A 50 -2.13 12.77 -6.26
C PRO A 50 -0.95 13.55 -6.86
N SER A 51 -1.23 14.35 -7.88
CA SER A 51 -0.22 15.23 -8.48
C SER A 51 -0.17 16.55 -7.73
N LYS A 52 1.01 17.20 -7.71
CA LYS A 52 1.20 18.51 -7.04
C LYS A 52 0.17 19.53 -7.57
N VAL A 53 -0.60 20.09 -6.64
CA VAL A 53 -1.54 21.18 -6.90
C VAL A 53 -0.79 22.51 -6.79
N ILE A 54 -1.00 23.40 -7.75
CA ILE A 54 -0.40 24.75 -7.76
C ILE A 54 -1.51 25.75 -7.51
N ARG A 55 -1.24 26.84 -6.77
CA ARG A 55 -2.23 27.86 -6.41
C ARG A 55 -2.92 28.52 -7.62
N LYS A 56 -2.29 28.46 -8.80
CA LYS A 56 -2.80 28.97 -10.09
C LYS A 56 -3.76 28.00 -10.80
N ASP A 57 -3.93 26.77 -10.32
CA ASP A 57 -4.82 25.79 -10.93
C ASP A 57 -6.30 26.16 -10.74
N SER A 58 -7.12 25.97 -11.77
CA SER A 58 -8.57 26.10 -11.64
C SER A 58 -9.15 24.93 -10.85
N ALA A 59 -10.31 25.14 -10.20
CA ALA A 59 -10.97 24.13 -9.37
C ALA A 59 -11.13 22.77 -10.09
N LYS A 60 -11.46 22.80 -11.40
CA LYS A 60 -11.59 21.59 -12.24
C LYS A 60 -10.25 20.85 -12.42
N LYS A 61 -9.13 21.56 -12.56
CA LYS A 61 -7.79 20.96 -12.67
C LYS A 61 -7.33 20.41 -11.33
N THR A 62 -7.59 21.14 -10.24
CA THR A 62 -7.29 20.70 -8.87
C THR A 62 -8.00 19.39 -8.53
N ALA A 63 -9.31 19.29 -8.79
CA ALA A 63 -10.07 18.05 -8.54
C ALA A 63 -9.50 16.85 -9.31
N LYS A 64 -9.04 17.04 -10.57
CA LYS A 64 -8.42 15.97 -11.36
C LYS A 64 -7.04 15.56 -10.85
N LYS A 65 -6.25 16.50 -10.32
CA LYS A 65 -4.91 16.25 -9.75
C LYS A 65 -4.99 15.57 -8.38
N SER A 66 -5.99 15.91 -7.56
CA SER A 66 -6.19 15.32 -6.24
C SER A 66 -6.84 13.94 -6.27
N ARG A 67 -7.38 13.49 -7.41
CA ARG A 67 -8.04 12.17 -7.51
C ARG A 67 -7.06 11.03 -7.30
N VAL A 68 -7.17 10.40 -6.15
CA VAL A 68 -6.45 9.18 -5.78
C VAL A 68 -7.16 7.96 -6.34
N LYS A 69 -6.39 7.00 -6.86
CA LYS A 69 -6.92 5.67 -7.23
C LYS A 69 -6.20 4.63 -6.39
N CYS A 70 -6.95 3.84 -5.63
CA CYS A 70 -6.43 2.77 -4.80
C CYS A 70 -6.53 1.40 -5.49
N PHE A 71 -5.83 0.40 -4.96
CA PHE A 71 -5.96 -1.00 -5.33
C PHE A 71 -5.85 -1.89 -4.09
N ILE A 72 -6.43 -3.07 -4.18
CA ILE A 72 -6.30 -4.15 -3.18
C ILE A 72 -5.67 -5.35 -3.88
N LYS A 73 -4.69 -5.99 -3.26
CA LYS A 73 -3.95 -7.10 -3.85
C LYS A 73 -3.48 -8.06 -2.75
N ASP A 74 -3.62 -9.36 -2.98
CA ASP A 74 -2.93 -10.38 -2.20
C ASP A 74 -1.54 -10.63 -2.74
N LEU A 75 -0.55 -10.67 -1.84
CA LEU A 75 0.86 -10.79 -2.17
C LEU A 75 1.57 -11.80 -1.27
N LYS A 76 2.52 -12.52 -1.86
CA LYS A 76 3.43 -13.41 -1.14
C LYS A 76 4.51 -12.58 -0.42
N PHE A 77 4.92 -12.99 0.78
CA PHE A 77 5.90 -12.26 1.59
C PHE A 77 7.26 -12.01 0.93
N VAL A 78 7.71 -12.90 0.02
CA VAL A 78 9.02 -12.84 -0.65
C VAL A 78 9.25 -11.52 -1.43
N GLY A 79 8.19 -10.82 -1.84
CA GLY A 79 8.27 -9.57 -2.60
C GLY A 79 8.09 -8.28 -1.79
N ILE A 80 8.12 -8.33 -0.45
CA ILE A 80 7.80 -7.20 0.45
C ILE A 80 8.97 -6.85 1.39
N PRO A 81 10.00 -6.10 0.96
CA PRO A 81 10.91 -5.45 1.90
C PRO A 81 11.09 -3.96 1.57
N LEU A 82 10.60 -3.09 2.46
CA LEU A 82 11.38 -1.98 3.03
C LEU A 82 10.64 -1.36 4.21
N LYS A 83 11.37 -0.99 5.26
CA LYS A 83 10.87 -0.29 6.44
C LYS A 83 10.38 1.12 6.06
N TYR A 84 9.08 1.37 6.19
CA TYR A 84 8.56 2.70 6.49
C TYR A 84 7.80 2.60 7.82
N SER A 85 8.46 3.05 8.87
CA SER A 85 7.85 3.29 10.17
C SER A 85 7.42 4.75 10.22
N ASP A 86 6.24 5.05 9.69
CA ASP A 86 5.52 6.26 10.05
C ASP A 86 4.11 5.86 10.47
N GLY A 87 3.72 6.36 11.64
CA GLY A 87 2.57 5.95 12.41
C GLY A 87 1.23 6.13 11.69
N SER A 88 0.27 5.32 12.17
CA SER A 88 -1.18 5.59 12.26
C SER A 88 -1.81 6.54 11.23
N PRO A 89 -2.75 6.06 10.38
CA PRO A 89 -3.66 6.93 9.63
C PRO A 89 -4.84 7.35 10.52
N THR A 90 -4.57 7.94 11.69
CA THR A 90 -5.58 8.58 12.55
C THR A 90 -5.20 10.04 12.74
N GLY A 91 -5.82 10.90 11.93
CA GLY A 91 -5.65 12.35 12.00
C GLY A 91 -5.67 12.98 10.61
N PHE A 92 -6.81 13.59 10.28
CA PHE A 92 -7.16 14.37 9.08
C PHE A 92 -7.67 13.61 7.86
#